data_AF-A0A9N9FHF7-F1
#
_entry.id   AF-A0A9N9FHF7-F1
#
_cell.length_a   1.000
_cell.length_b   1.000
_cell.length_c   1.000
_cell.angle_alpha   90.00
_cell.angle_beta   90.00
_cell.angle_gamma   90.00
#
_symmetry.space_group_name_H-M   'P 1'
#
loop_
_entity.id
_entity.type
_entity.pdbx_description
1 polymer ?
#
loop_
_entity_poly.entity_id
_entity_poly.type
_entity_poly.pdbx_seq_one_letter_code
_entity_poly.pdbx_strand_id
1 'polypeptide(L)'
;MDLSNNDITKLDVSDCYELEKIIVANNSLTKLLNLPRDIINPEKLTYLSMMNNNIHKITLNYFRNFYNLVELYIGTDDILKIEQGSYNRFHGSLKPLKNLMKLEVLDISNTDISKGLRHLPNSLEKFYYDANRPGAQVKRIKEKLKTFEGDLKKYKKEKSIKLLRKKSVENYEPEDQLEINNLLIVGRTGNDEMFEHNEKLYRVVDTIGVGDIKLSKKQVLLRIAEAVYTMKEGINQVFFVVGRRFTKEEIDTFELLKIVILESNIIKHTTIIRTNFTNFRYSDRAKTDRQEILEENKDLAEIINSCNGIIHIDAPPINVDSEDRLRLNKEDRKESRNILLNHIESFHGNYKPYIKTWDQLYVKIRNYIKMKYELEEILQNSNSSAEISKIKDKIEKLEEKVAKETDLQCDVEIPLFAKIKLHFKSKN
;
A
#
# COMPACT_ATOMS: atom_id res chain seq x y z
N MET A 1 -1.87 -33.66 15.90
CA MET A 1 -0.85 -34.71 16.06
C MET A 1 0.23 -34.19 16.98
N ASP A 2 0.53 -34.93 18.06
CA ASP A 2 1.61 -34.59 19.01
C ASP A 2 2.65 -35.71 19.01
N LEU A 3 3.88 -35.34 18.69
CA LEU A 3 5.06 -36.19 18.57
C LEU A 3 6.18 -35.65 19.47
N SER A 4 5.84 -34.84 20.47
CA SER A 4 6.83 -34.22 21.36
C SER A 4 7.56 -35.24 22.23
N ASN A 5 8.78 -34.88 22.65
CA ASN A 5 9.59 -35.68 23.59
C ASN A 5 9.94 -37.09 23.06
N ASN A 6 10.42 -37.14 21.83
CA ASN A 6 10.91 -38.35 21.18
C ASN A 6 12.31 -38.09 20.58
N ASP A 7 12.87 -39.10 19.91
CA ASP A 7 14.15 -39.00 19.20
C ASP A 7 13.98 -38.82 17.68
N ILE A 8 12.91 -38.13 17.25
CA ILE A 8 12.60 -37.96 15.84
C ILE A 8 13.65 -37.06 15.18
N THR A 9 14.29 -37.59 14.14
CA THR A 9 15.31 -36.88 13.34
C THR A 9 14.79 -36.43 11.98
N LYS A 10 13.73 -37.06 11.49
CA LYS A 10 13.01 -36.73 10.26
C LYS A 10 11.51 -36.90 10.49
N LEU A 11 10.74 -35.90 10.09
CA LEU A 11 9.28 -35.96 10.05
C LEU A 11 8.85 -36.17 8.58
N ASP A 12 7.78 -36.92 8.36
CA ASP A 12 7.07 -36.99 7.07
C ASP A 12 5.58 -37.01 7.39
N VAL A 13 4.87 -35.97 6.95
CA VAL A 13 3.41 -35.83 7.10
C VAL A 13 2.76 -35.51 5.76
N SER A 14 3.42 -35.92 4.67
CA SER A 14 2.94 -35.67 3.30
C SER A 14 1.54 -36.24 3.10
N ASP A 15 1.24 -37.44 3.63
CA ASP A 15 -0.08 -38.08 3.50
C ASP A 15 -1.14 -37.60 4.50
N CYS A 16 -0.86 -36.55 5.27
CA CYS A 16 -1.74 -36.07 6.33
C CYS A 16 -2.53 -34.81 5.91
N TYR A 17 -3.48 -34.99 5.00
CA TYR A 17 -4.25 -33.93 4.31
C TYR A 17 -5.14 -33.06 5.22
N GLU A 18 -5.51 -33.55 6.41
CA GLU A 18 -6.44 -32.89 7.34
C GLU A 18 -5.75 -32.35 8.60
N LEU A 19 -4.41 -32.20 8.59
CA LEU A 19 -3.69 -31.70 9.78
C LEU A 19 -3.98 -30.23 10.06
N GLU A 20 -4.63 -29.99 11.19
CA GLU A 20 -4.82 -28.65 11.76
C GLU A 20 -3.77 -28.32 12.82
N LYS A 21 -3.24 -29.32 13.52
CA LYS A 21 -2.28 -29.12 14.62
C LYS A 21 -1.11 -30.10 14.55
N ILE A 22 0.11 -29.57 14.59
CA ILE A 22 1.35 -30.36 14.63
C ILE A 22 2.20 -29.88 15.80
N ILE A 23 2.54 -30.81 16.69
CA ILE A 23 3.47 -30.59 17.80
C ILE A 23 4.62 -31.59 17.64
N VAL A 24 5.82 -31.10 17.37
CA VAL A 24 7.05 -31.91 17.26
C VAL A 24 8.17 -31.27 18.09
N ALA A 25 7.80 -30.72 19.24
CA ALA A 25 8.72 -30.12 20.18
C ALA A 25 9.65 -31.17 20.83
N ASN A 26 10.79 -30.74 21.35
CA ASN A 26 11.69 -31.62 22.13
C ASN A 26 12.11 -32.89 21.37
N ASN A 27 12.63 -32.71 20.16
CA ASN A 27 13.13 -33.78 19.29
C ASN A 27 14.54 -33.45 18.78
N SER A 28 15.00 -34.13 17.74
CA SER A 28 16.32 -33.96 17.12
C SER A 28 16.22 -33.67 15.61
N LEU A 29 15.15 -32.98 15.18
CA LEU A 29 14.97 -32.58 13.79
C LEU A 29 16.09 -31.62 13.37
N THR A 30 16.73 -31.93 12.24
CA THR A 30 17.81 -31.11 11.66
C THR A 30 17.35 -30.29 10.46
N LYS A 31 16.21 -30.64 9.86
CA LYS A 31 15.62 -29.95 8.71
C LYS A 31 14.12 -29.84 8.88
N LEU A 32 13.56 -28.77 8.31
CA LEU A 32 12.13 -28.72 8.03
C LEU A 32 11.79 -29.70 6.91
N LEU A 33 10.52 -30.09 6.85
CA LEU A 33 9.90 -30.69 5.67
C LEU A 33 10.19 -29.79 4.45
N ASN A 34 10.46 -30.34 3.26
CA ASN A 34 10.72 -29.51 2.08
C ASN A 34 9.38 -29.06 1.47
N LEU A 35 9.00 -27.79 1.64
CA LEU A 35 7.91 -27.21 0.85
C LEU A 35 8.30 -27.12 -0.62
N PRO A 36 7.43 -27.52 -1.58
CA PRO A 36 5.99 -27.77 -1.44
C PRO A 36 5.57 -29.26 -1.40
N ARG A 37 6.46 -30.22 -1.10
CA ARG A 37 6.11 -31.66 -1.19
C ARG A 37 5.52 -32.29 0.08
N ASP A 38 5.76 -31.69 1.24
CA ASP A 38 5.67 -32.46 2.49
C ASP A 38 4.57 -31.99 3.49
N ILE A 39 3.96 -30.81 3.27
CA ILE A 39 2.67 -30.43 3.89
C ILE A 39 1.75 -30.07 2.74
N ILE A 40 0.79 -30.94 2.44
CA ILE A 40 -0.07 -30.79 1.26
C ILE A 40 -1.06 -29.62 1.43
N ASN A 41 -1.48 -29.31 2.66
CA ASN A 41 -2.44 -28.24 2.97
C ASN A 41 -1.95 -27.31 4.10
N PRO A 42 -0.89 -26.50 3.90
CA PRO A 42 -0.35 -25.61 4.94
C PRO A 42 -1.36 -24.56 5.41
N GLU A 43 -2.36 -24.26 4.57
CA GLU A 43 -3.49 -23.39 4.90
C GLU A 43 -4.47 -23.99 5.91
N LYS A 44 -4.51 -25.31 6.15
CA LYS A 44 -5.37 -25.90 7.20
C LYS A 44 -4.74 -25.80 8.59
N LEU A 45 -3.43 -25.60 8.66
CA LEU A 45 -2.70 -25.65 9.92
C LEU A 45 -2.97 -24.38 10.76
N THR A 46 -3.47 -24.58 11.98
CA THR A 46 -3.75 -23.54 12.97
C THR A 46 -2.72 -23.51 14.10
N TYR A 47 -2.06 -24.64 14.38
CA TYR A 47 -1.06 -24.75 15.44
C TYR A 47 0.18 -25.48 14.94
N LEU A 48 1.36 -24.87 15.11
CA LEU A 48 2.65 -25.49 14.82
C LEU A 48 3.66 -25.23 15.93
N SER A 49 4.10 -26.30 16.59
CA SER A 49 5.23 -26.24 17.52
C SER A 49 6.36 -27.15 17.10
N MET A 50 7.55 -26.57 17.01
CA MET A 50 8.80 -27.19 16.60
C MET A 50 9.94 -26.85 17.55
N MET A 51 9.61 -26.41 18.77
CA MET A 51 10.59 -25.96 19.76
C MET A 51 11.61 -27.04 20.09
N ASN A 52 12.78 -26.62 20.56
CA ASN A 52 13.80 -27.52 21.13
C ASN A 52 14.19 -28.67 20.19
N ASN A 53 14.43 -28.32 18.93
CA ASN A 53 15.04 -29.18 17.92
C ASN A 53 16.43 -28.63 17.53
N ASN A 54 17.07 -29.25 16.54
CA ASN A 54 18.37 -28.83 16.02
C ASN A 54 18.29 -28.36 14.57
N ILE A 55 17.22 -27.64 14.21
CA ILE A 55 16.93 -27.26 12.83
C ILE A 55 18.07 -26.37 12.30
N HIS A 56 18.67 -26.79 11.20
CA HIS A 56 19.74 -26.05 10.54
C HIS A 56 19.21 -24.77 9.87
N LYS A 57 20.15 -23.90 9.51
CA LYS A 57 19.93 -22.54 9.03
C LYS A 57 18.79 -22.44 8.00
N ILE A 58 17.69 -21.79 8.39
CA ILE A 58 16.49 -21.60 7.56
C ILE A 58 15.83 -20.24 7.80
N THR A 59 15.11 -19.74 6.81
CA THR A 59 14.38 -18.45 6.90
C THR A 59 12.89 -18.69 7.14
N LEU A 60 12.20 -17.66 7.64
CA LEU A 60 10.76 -17.68 7.85
C LEU A 60 9.92 -17.70 6.56
N ASN A 61 10.54 -17.63 5.38
CA ASN A 61 9.85 -17.81 4.09
C ASN A 61 9.12 -19.16 4.00
N TYR A 62 9.57 -20.14 4.80
CA TYR A 62 8.88 -21.40 4.97
C TYR A 62 7.40 -21.23 5.36
N PHE A 63 7.08 -20.26 6.22
CA PHE A 63 5.73 -20.07 6.77
C PHE A 63 4.82 -19.18 5.93
N ARG A 64 5.25 -18.70 4.76
CA ARG A 64 4.55 -17.65 3.99
C ARG A 64 3.11 -17.99 3.55
N ASN A 65 2.78 -19.28 3.48
CA ASN A 65 1.47 -19.79 3.02
C ASN A 65 0.60 -20.36 4.16
N PHE A 66 0.99 -20.19 5.42
CA PHE A 66 0.27 -20.73 6.58
C PHE A 66 -0.76 -19.70 7.07
N TYR A 67 -1.65 -19.25 6.18
CA TYR A 67 -2.52 -18.08 6.42
C TYR A 67 -3.46 -18.23 7.63
N ASN A 68 -3.79 -19.48 8.00
CA ASN A 68 -4.67 -19.78 9.13
C ASN A 68 -3.93 -20.11 10.43
N LEU A 69 -2.59 -19.97 10.46
CA LEU A 69 -1.81 -20.26 11.64
C LEU A 69 -2.10 -19.25 12.75
N VAL A 70 -2.47 -19.77 13.91
CA VAL A 70 -2.78 -19.03 15.14
C VAL A 70 -1.59 -19.04 16.09
N GLU A 71 -0.91 -20.18 16.21
CA GLU A 71 0.22 -20.34 17.12
C GLU A 71 1.44 -20.94 16.42
N LEU A 72 2.58 -20.25 16.53
CA LEU A 72 3.86 -20.67 15.96
C LEU A 72 4.97 -20.66 17.01
N TYR A 73 5.50 -21.83 17.31
CA TYR A 73 6.60 -21.99 18.26
C TYR A 73 7.82 -22.60 17.58
N ILE A 74 8.86 -21.78 17.36
CA ILE A 74 10.08 -22.19 16.64
C ILE A 74 11.36 -21.94 17.43
N GLY A 75 11.24 -21.33 18.61
CA GLY A 75 12.35 -21.03 19.51
C GLY A 75 13.01 -22.26 20.13
N THR A 76 13.90 -22.00 21.06
CA THR A 76 14.51 -23.01 21.92
C THR A 76 14.60 -22.42 23.33
N ASP A 77 13.97 -23.04 24.30
CA ASP A 77 14.00 -22.63 25.72
C ASP A 77 14.76 -23.63 26.61
N ASP A 78 15.05 -24.82 26.07
CA ASP A 78 15.87 -25.84 26.74
C ASP A 78 17.34 -25.40 26.85
N ILE A 79 17.72 -25.03 28.07
CA ILE A 79 19.06 -24.53 28.42
C ILE A 79 20.13 -25.61 28.17
N LEU A 80 19.84 -26.87 28.52
CA LEU A 80 20.80 -27.96 28.36
C LEU A 80 21.09 -28.22 26.88
N LYS A 81 20.05 -28.20 26.04
CA LYS A 81 20.22 -28.30 24.58
C LYS A 81 21.03 -27.13 24.02
N ILE A 82 20.78 -25.91 24.48
CA ILE A 82 21.54 -24.72 24.08
C ILE A 82 23.03 -24.86 24.43
N GLU A 83 23.35 -25.28 25.66
CA GLU A 83 24.72 -25.50 26.12
C GLU A 83 25.45 -26.59 25.31
N GLN A 84 24.72 -27.61 24.87
CA GLN A 84 25.22 -28.67 23.99
C GLN A 84 25.31 -28.27 22.51
N GLY A 85 24.92 -27.04 22.15
CA GLY A 85 24.92 -26.57 20.77
C GLY A 85 23.74 -27.07 19.90
N SER A 86 22.71 -27.62 20.53
CA SER A 86 21.47 -28.11 19.89
C SER A 86 20.37 -27.06 20.02
N TYR A 87 20.03 -26.40 18.92
CA TYR A 87 18.99 -25.37 18.89
C TYR A 87 18.53 -25.06 17.47
N ASN A 88 17.33 -24.49 17.35
CA ASN A 88 16.77 -24.10 16.07
C ASN A 88 17.43 -22.82 15.52
N ARG A 89 17.94 -22.90 14.28
CA ARG A 89 18.68 -21.81 13.61
C ARG A 89 17.84 -21.08 12.58
N PHE A 90 16.64 -20.64 12.99
CA PHE A 90 15.88 -19.69 12.18
C PHE A 90 16.62 -18.36 12.13
N HIS A 91 16.77 -17.78 10.94
CA HIS A 91 17.52 -16.54 10.76
C HIS A 91 16.83 -15.55 9.84
N GLY A 92 17.32 -14.31 9.87
CA GLY A 92 16.87 -13.24 8.97
C GLY A 92 15.83 -12.33 9.61
N SER A 93 14.72 -12.10 8.90
CA SER A 93 13.71 -11.08 9.21
C SER A 93 12.35 -11.71 9.51
N LEU A 94 11.55 -11.06 10.35
CA LEU A 94 10.14 -11.39 10.63
C LEU A 94 9.19 -11.07 9.47
N LYS A 95 9.66 -10.34 8.44
CA LYS A 95 8.86 -9.94 7.27
C LYS A 95 8.03 -11.06 6.63
N PRO A 96 8.51 -12.31 6.49
CA PRO A 96 7.74 -13.36 5.85
C PRO A 96 6.45 -13.74 6.58
N LEU A 97 6.32 -13.39 7.87
CA LEU A 97 5.12 -13.69 8.68
C LEU A 97 4.00 -12.64 8.51
N LYS A 98 4.20 -11.60 7.69
CA LYS A 98 3.29 -10.44 7.62
C LYS A 98 1.84 -10.74 7.22
N ASN A 99 1.64 -11.83 6.47
CA ASN A 99 0.32 -12.21 5.97
C ASN A 99 -0.37 -13.26 6.85
N LEU A 100 0.22 -13.65 7.99
CA LEU A 100 -0.38 -14.59 8.93
C LEU A 100 -1.33 -13.81 9.85
N MET A 101 -2.42 -13.32 9.28
CA MET A 101 -3.34 -12.36 9.92
C MET A 101 -4.07 -12.94 11.14
N LYS A 102 -3.99 -14.26 11.37
CA LYS A 102 -4.56 -14.97 12.52
C LYS A 102 -3.54 -15.32 13.61
N LEU A 103 -2.25 -14.99 13.42
CA LEU A 103 -1.19 -15.39 14.35
C LEU A 103 -1.30 -14.61 15.66
N GLU A 104 -1.68 -15.29 16.73
CA GLU A 104 -1.86 -14.77 18.08
C GLU A 104 -0.64 -15.01 18.97
N VAL A 105 0.08 -16.11 18.74
CA VAL A 105 1.26 -16.49 19.53
C VAL A 105 2.47 -16.78 18.65
N LEU A 106 3.60 -16.16 18.97
CA LEU A 106 4.87 -16.37 18.29
C LEU A 106 6.01 -16.52 19.29
N ASP A 107 6.73 -17.64 19.20
CA ASP A 107 7.98 -17.85 19.94
C ASP A 107 9.18 -18.01 18.99
N ILE A 108 10.10 -17.05 19.07
CA ILE A 108 11.38 -17.01 18.34
C ILE A 108 12.59 -17.02 19.27
N SER A 109 12.40 -17.42 20.52
CA SER A 109 13.44 -17.40 21.56
C SER A 109 14.69 -18.15 21.11
N ASN A 110 15.85 -17.56 21.37
CA ASN A 110 17.19 -18.10 21.11
C ASN A 110 17.51 -18.37 19.63
N THR A 111 16.76 -17.78 18.69
CA THR A 111 17.03 -17.86 17.24
C THR A 111 18.02 -16.80 16.74
N ASP A 112 18.39 -16.87 15.46
CA ASP A 112 19.21 -15.90 14.73
C ASP A 112 18.36 -14.87 13.95
N ILE A 113 17.08 -14.72 14.29
CA ILE A 113 16.19 -13.69 13.73
C ILE A 113 16.54 -12.36 14.38
N SER A 114 16.73 -11.29 13.61
CA SER A 114 17.31 -10.05 14.14
C SER A 114 16.56 -8.77 13.80
N LYS A 115 15.52 -8.85 12.96
CA LYS A 115 14.82 -7.68 12.42
C LYS A 115 13.40 -7.99 11.96
N GLY A 116 12.65 -6.96 11.57
CA GLY A 116 11.32 -7.07 10.99
C GLY A 116 10.14 -6.93 11.95
N LEU A 117 10.33 -6.42 13.18
CA LEU A 117 9.29 -6.30 14.21
C LEU A 117 7.98 -5.66 13.74
N ARG A 118 8.08 -4.63 12.89
CA ARG A 118 6.90 -3.92 12.34
C ARG A 118 6.04 -4.75 11.40
N HIS A 119 6.60 -5.82 10.82
CA HIS A 119 5.88 -6.71 9.90
C HIS A 119 5.12 -7.81 10.62
N LEU A 120 5.25 -7.94 11.94
CA LEU A 120 4.43 -8.88 12.69
C LEU A 120 2.95 -8.49 12.56
N PRO A 121 2.04 -9.46 12.44
CA PRO A 121 0.62 -9.19 12.35
C PRO A 121 0.09 -8.58 13.65
N ASN A 122 -1.07 -7.93 13.59
CA ASN A 122 -1.66 -7.20 14.71
C ASN A 122 -2.50 -8.09 15.62
N SER A 123 -2.87 -9.27 15.10
CA SER A 123 -3.44 -10.38 15.86
C SER A 123 -2.50 -10.87 16.96
N LEU A 124 -1.21 -10.55 16.90
CA LEU A 124 -0.22 -11.08 17.83
C LEU A 124 -0.43 -10.54 19.25
N GLU A 125 -0.81 -11.45 20.15
CA GLU A 125 -1.06 -11.18 21.57
C GLU A 125 0.16 -11.51 22.42
N LYS A 126 0.84 -12.62 22.10
CA LYS A 126 1.98 -13.12 22.86
C LYS A 126 3.20 -13.27 21.96
N PHE A 127 4.29 -12.62 22.35
CA PHE A 127 5.54 -12.63 21.61
C PHE A 127 6.72 -12.98 22.53
N TYR A 128 7.32 -14.15 22.31
CA TYR A 128 8.46 -14.66 23.07
C TYR A 128 9.73 -14.55 22.24
N TYR A 129 10.77 -13.95 22.84
CA TYR A 129 12.00 -13.56 22.15
C TYR A 129 13.22 -13.59 23.08
N ASP A 130 13.27 -14.58 23.97
CA ASP A 130 14.40 -14.70 24.88
C ASP A 130 15.73 -14.89 24.15
N ALA A 131 16.81 -14.42 24.78
CA ALA A 131 18.13 -14.29 24.15
C ALA A 131 19.22 -14.79 25.11
N ASN A 132 18.99 -15.97 25.68
CA ASN A 132 19.86 -16.63 26.65
C ASN A 132 21.02 -17.36 25.95
N ARG A 133 20.82 -17.81 24.71
CA ARG A 133 21.87 -18.46 23.90
C ARG A 133 22.97 -17.45 23.52
N PRO A 134 24.25 -17.75 23.81
CA PRO A 134 25.37 -16.95 23.32
C PRO A 134 25.35 -16.81 21.79
N GLY A 135 25.44 -15.56 21.31
CA GLY A 135 25.43 -15.25 19.87
C GLY A 135 24.05 -15.23 19.20
N ALA A 136 22.96 -15.44 19.94
CA ALA A 136 21.62 -15.34 19.37
C ALA A 136 21.31 -13.92 18.88
N GLN A 137 20.95 -13.79 17.60
CA GLN A 137 20.70 -12.47 17.02
C GLN A 137 19.35 -11.87 17.44
N VAL A 138 18.44 -12.67 18.01
CA VAL A 138 17.18 -12.20 18.62
C VAL A 138 17.43 -11.18 19.74
N LYS A 139 18.64 -11.13 20.30
CA LYS A 139 19.09 -10.06 21.19
C LYS A 139 18.87 -8.65 20.59
N ARG A 140 19.03 -8.47 19.27
CA ARG A 140 18.75 -7.17 18.61
C ARG A 140 17.28 -6.79 18.67
N ILE A 141 16.37 -7.76 18.58
CA ILE A 141 14.93 -7.55 18.79
C ILE A 141 14.66 -7.19 20.25
N LYS A 142 15.26 -7.93 21.18
CA LYS A 142 15.15 -7.68 22.63
C LYS A 142 15.62 -6.25 22.98
N GLU A 143 16.75 -5.80 22.43
CA GLU A 143 17.27 -4.44 22.60
C GLU A 143 16.33 -3.38 22.01
N LYS A 144 15.78 -3.60 20.80
CA LYS A 144 14.80 -2.70 20.18
C LYS A 144 13.51 -2.56 20.99
N LEU A 145 13.03 -3.64 21.59
CA LEU A 145 11.81 -3.64 22.40
C LEU A 145 12.05 -3.16 23.84
N LYS A 146 13.29 -3.25 24.36
CA LYS A 146 13.64 -2.77 25.70
C LYS A 146 13.30 -1.29 25.89
N THR A 147 13.49 -0.46 24.86
CA THR A 147 13.13 0.98 24.90
C THR A 147 11.63 1.22 24.97
N PHE A 148 10.82 0.18 24.79
CA PHE A 148 9.36 0.20 24.83
C PHE A 148 8.81 -0.74 25.91
N GLU A 149 9.62 -1.11 26.92
CA GLU A 149 9.21 -2.01 28.01
C GLU A 149 8.72 -3.40 27.51
N GLY A 150 9.17 -3.84 26.34
CA GLY A 150 8.69 -5.07 25.71
C GLY A 150 7.37 -4.92 24.92
N ASP A 151 6.74 -3.74 24.95
CA ASP A 151 5.45 -3.51 24.28
C ASP A 151 5.64 -3.33 22.76
N LEU A 152 5.26 -4.37 22.01
CA LEU A 152 5.29 -4.38 20.56
C LEU A 152 4.31 -3.37 19.93
N LYS A 153 3.15 -3.13 20.55
CA LYS A 153 2.15 -2.16 20.05
C LYS A 153 2.70 -0.74 20.19
N LYS A 154 3.31 -0.42 21.34
CA LYS A 154 4.00 0.86 21.58
C LYS A 154 5.15 1.06 20.59
N TYR A 155 5.96 0.03 20.33
CA TYR A 155 7.01 0.06 19.31
C TYR A 155 6.44 0.39 17.91
N LYS A 156 5.40 -0.33 17.45
CA LYS A 156 4.79 -0.11 16.13
C LYS A 156 4.26 1.33 16.01
N LYS A 157 3.50 1.79 17.00
CA LYS A 157 2.91 3.14 17.02
C LYS A 157 3.97 4.25 16.95
N GLU A 158 5.02 4.17 17.77
CA GLU A 158 6.10 5.17 17.76
C GLU A 158 6.83 5.19 16.41
N LYS A 159 7.03 4.02 15.79
CA LYS A 159 7.64 3.92 14.47
C LYS A 159 6.76 4.51 13.37
N SER A 160 5.44 4.31 13.42
CA SER A 160 4.48 4.98 12.53
C SER A 160 4.53 6.50 12.69
N ILE A 161 4.50 7.00 13.93
CA ILE A 161 4.53 8.44 14.25
C ILE A 161 5.83 9.11 13.81
N LYS A 162 6.98 8.49 14.08
CA LYS A 162 8.29 9.03 13.69
C LYS A 162 8.39 9.18 12.17
N LEU A 163 7.69 8.32 11.42
CA LEU A 163 7.67 8.36 9.96
C LEU A 163 6.73 9.43 9.41
N LEU A 164 5.53 9.57 10.00
CA LEU A 164 4.58 10.65 9.71
C LEU A 164 5.22 12.04 9.87
N ARG A 165 6.23 12.15 10.74
CA ARG A 165 6.79 13.42 11.18
C ARG A 165 7.96 13.99 10.36
N LYS A 166 8.57 13.31 9.35
CA LYS A 166 9.60 13.99 8.51
C LYS A 166 10.04 13.34 7.18
N LYS A 167 10.13 14.21 6.17
CA LYS A 167 10.68 14.09 4.79
C LYS A 167 12.20 13.86 4.68
N SER A 168 12.96 13.67 5.76
CA SER A 168 14.41 13.49 5.68
C SER A 168 15.00 12.84 6.92
N VAL A 169 15.41 11.58 6.81
CA VAL A 169 16.44 10.99 7.69
C VAL A 169 17.24 9.96 6.87
N GLU A 170 18.54 10.18 6.76
CA GLU A 170 19.51 9.41 5.97
C GLU A 170 19.91 8.04 6.54
N ASN A 171 19.31 7.58 7.63
CA ASN A 171 19.67 6.30 8.26
C ASN A 171 18.46 5.39 8.42
N TYR A 172 17.89 4.98 7.28
CA TYR A 172 16.84 3.99 7.24
C TYR A 172 17.42 2.68 6.68
N GLU A 173 17.41 1.63 7.50
CA GLU A 173 17.70 0.28 7.00
C GLU A 173 16.71 -0.05 5.87
N PRO A 174 17.15 -0.56 4.71
CA PRO A 174 16.26 -0.84 3.57
C PRO A 174 15.07 -1.74 3.90
N GLU A 175 15.21 -2.59 4.91
CA GLU A 175 14.14 -3.47 5.41
C GLU A 175 13.20 -2.82 6.43
N ASP A 176 13.50 -1.57 6.84
CA ASP A 176 12.60 -0.67 7.55
C ASP A 176 11.75 0.19 6.58
N GLN A 177 11.97 0.16 5.25
CA GLN A 177 11.11 0.82 4.24
C GLN A 177 9.63 0.42 4.39
N LEU A 178 8.77 1.35 4.80
CA LEU A 178 7.33 1.08 4.92
C LEU A 178 6.72 0.60 3.61
N GLU A 179 5.78 -0.33 3.73
CA GLU A 179 4.70 -0.45 2.75
C GLU A 179 3.77 0.73 2.99
N ILE A 180 4.14 1.88 2.42
CA ILE A 180 3.26 3.05 2.36
C ILE A 180 2.17 2.71 1.35
N ASN A 181 0.92 2.79 1.76
CA ASN A 181 -0.21 2.65 0.86
C ASN A 181 -0.46 4.00 0.21
N ASN A 182 0.10 4.21 -0.98
CA ASN A 182 -0.02 5.46 -1.69
C ASN A 182 -1.42 5.53 -2.36
N LEU A 183 -2.21 6.50 -1.94
CA LEU A 183 -3.49 6.89 -2.52
C LEU A 183 -3.28 8.18 -3.32
N LEU A 184 -3.50 8.12 -4.63
CA LEU A 184 -3.51 9.29 -5.49
C LEU A 184 -4.94 9.82 -5.60
N ILE A 185 -5.21 11.03 -5.14
CA ILE A 185 -6.49 11.71 -5.41
C ILE A 185 -6.26 12.64 -6.59
N VAL A 186 -7.10 12.51 -7.62
CA VAL A 186 -7.06 13.40 -8.78
C VAL A 186 -8.30 14.27 -8.77
N GLY A 187 -8.13 15.60 -8.71
CA GLY A 187 -9.21 16.52 -8.96
C GLY A 187 -9.44 17.63 -7.93
N ARG A 188 -8.58 17.86 -6.92
CA ARG A 188 -8.91 18.81 -5.83
C ARG A 188 -7.85 19.88 -5.58
N THR A 189 -7.12 19.81 -4.46
CA THR A 189 -6.48 20.96 -3.80
C THR A 189 -4.96 20.97 -3.79
N GLY A 190 -4.30 19.86 -4.15
CA GLY A 190 -2.83 19.82 -4.23
C GLY A 190 -2.10 19.42 -2.93
N ASN A 191 -2.78 18.78 -1.99
CA ASN A 191 -2.23 18.44 -0.66
C ASN A 191 -1.51 17.08 -0.63
N ASP A 192 -0.47 16.96 0.21
CA ASP A 192 0.21 15.70 0.53
C ASP A 192 0.06 15.44 2.02
N GLU A 193 -0.76 14.45 2.37
CA GLU A 193 -1.10 14.12 3.75
C GLU A 193 -0.85 12.64 4.04
N MET A 194 -0.48 12.33 5.27
CA MET A 194 -0.33 10.96 5.72
C MET A 194 -1.22 10.68 6.91
N PHE A 195 -1.85 9.50 6.93
CA PHE A 195 -2.66 9.06 8.04
C PHE A 195 -2.52 7.55 8.27
N GLU A 196 -2.78 7.13 9.49
CA GLU A 196 -2.82 5.71 9.87
C GLU A 196 -4.27 5.24 9.96
N HIS A 197 -4.56 4.08 9.39
CA HIS A 197 -5.86 3.42 9.52
C HIS A 197 -5.66 1.89 9.53
N ASN A 198 -6.23 1.23 10.54
CA ASN A 198 -6.05 -0.20 10.80
C ASN A 198 -4.58 -0.65 10.66
N GLU A 199 -3.69 0.16 11.25
CA GLU A 199 -2.24 -0.07 11.33
C GLU A 199 -1.53 -0.13 9.97
N LYS A 200 -2.22 0.29 8.91
CA LYS A 200 -1.64 0.61 7.61
C LYS A 200 -1.38 2.11 7.55
N LEU A 201 -0.21 2.47 7.03
CA LEU A 201 0.10 3.85 6.74
C LEU A 201 -0.39 4.18 5.32
N TYR A 202 -1.23 5.20 5.22
CA TYR A 202 -1.68 5.74 3.95
C TYR A 202 -1.02 7.09 3.71
N ARG A 203 -0.57 7.31 2.48
CA ARG A 203 -0.16 8.62 1.99
C ARG A 203 -1.12 9.04 0.90
N VAL A 204 -1.80 10.15 1.12
CA VAL A 204 -2.70 10.77 0.16
C VAL A 204 -1.94 11.87 -0.53
N VAL A 205 -1.74 11.72 -1.84
CA VAL A 205 -1.28 12.85 -2.65
C VAL A 205 -2.46 13.28 -3.51
N ASP A 206 -2.99 14.43 -3.17
CA ASP A 206 -4.06 15.09 -3.90
C ASP A 206 -3.45 15.97 -4.97
N THR A 207 -3.87 15.78 -6.22
CA THR A 207 -3.46 16.59 -7.35
C THR A 207 -4.53 17.61 -7.67
N ILE A 208 -4.08 18.81 -7.96
CA ILE A 208 -4.94 19.89 -8.45
C ILE A 208 -5.74 19.39 -9.66
N GLY A 209 -7.06 19.59 -9.61
CA GLY A 209 -7.99 19.20 -10.67
C GLY A 209 -8.12 20.21 -11.80
N VAL A 210 -8.94 19.85 -12.80
CA VAL A 210 -9.23 20.67 -13.98
C VAL A 210 -10.50 21.51 -13.80
N GLY A 211 -11.38 21.11 -12.87
CA GLY A 211 -12.65 21.78 -12.63
C GLY A 211 -12.55 23.11 -11.88
N ASP A 212 -11.51 23.30 -11.05
CA ASP A 212 -11.46 24.42 -10.09
C ASP A 212 -10.45 25.52 -10.47
N ILE A 213 -9.53 25.30 -11.43
CA ILE A 213 -8.46 26.25 -11.76
C ILE A 213 -8.23 26.33 -13.28
N LYS A 214 -7.90 27.53 -13.78
CA LYS A 214 -7.49 27.85 -15.17
C LYS A 214 -6.16 27.17 -15.60
N LEU A 215 -5.90 25.94 -15.19
CA LEU A 215 -4.71 25.21 -15.59
C LEU A 215 -4.90 24.60 -16.97
N SER A 216 -3.85 24.65 -17.78
CA SER A 216 -3.81 23.94 -19.06
C SER A 216 -3.75 22.43 -18.85
N LYS A 217 -4.24 21.67 -19.83
CA LYS A 217 -4.15 20.19 -19.89
C LYS A 217 -2.74 19.67 -19.57
N LYS A 218 -1.70 20.36 -20.06
CA LYS A 218 -0.28 20.02 -19.83
C LYS A 218 0.16 20.24 -18.38
N GLN A 219 -0.28 21.33 -17.75
CA GLN A 219 0.02 21.60 -16.34
C GLN A 219 -0.59 20.54 -15.43
N VAL A 220 -1.82 20.12 -15.71
CA VAL A 220 -2.51 19.06 -14.95
C VAL A 220 -1.72 17.75 -15.01
N LEU A 221 -1.32 17.33 -16.21
CA LEU A 221 -0.49 16.14 -16.41
C LEU A 221 0.86 16.24 -15.68
N LEU A 222 1.48 17.42 -15.68
CA LEU A 222 2.73 17.65 -14.96
C LEU A 222 2.53 17.50 -13.44
N ARG A 223 1.42 17.99 -12.87
CA ARG A 223 1.12 17.82 -11.42
C ARG A 223 0.87 16.36 -11.04
N ILE A 224 0.22 15.59 -11.91
CA ILE A 224 0.05 14.16 -11.69
C ILE A 224 1.40 13.44 -11.79
N ALA A 225 2.23 13.78 -12.77
CA ALA A 225 3.58 13.21 -12.89
C ALA A 225 4.46 13.53 -11.68
N GLU A 226 4.37 14.76 -11.14
CA GLU A 226 5.00 15.15 -9.87
C GLU A 226 4.54 14.26 -8.72
N ALA A 227 3.23 14.08 -8.56
CA ALA A 227 2.66 13.24 -7.51
C ALA A 227 3.14 11.79 -7.61
N VAL A 228 3.04 11.19 -8.79
CA VAL A 228 3.49 9.81 -9.08
C VAL A 228 4.99 9.66 -8.83
N TYR A 229 5.81 10.65 -9.21
CA TYR A 229 7.26 10.64 -8.97
C TYR A 229 7.60 10.53 -7.47
N THR A 230 6.79 11.10 -6.59
CA THR A 230 7.01 11.00 -5.15
C THR A 230 6.62 9.65 -4.54
N MET A 231 5.88 8.79 -5.26
CA MET A 231 5.35 7.50 -4.79
C MET A 231 6.25 6.33 -5.21
N LYS A 232 7.49 6.30 -4.72
CA LYS A 232 8.52 5.33 -5.13
C LYS A 232 8.14 3.86 -4.84
N GLU A 233 7.28 3.63 -3.85
CA GLU A 233 6.82 2.32 -3.40
C GLU A 233 5.74 1.71 -4.33
N GLY A 234 5.24 2.50 -5.29
CA GLY A 234 4.09 2.17 -6.14
C GLY A 234 2.82 2.88 -5.68
N ILE A 235 1.75 2.75 -6.46
CA ILE A 235 0.43 3.34 -6.23
C ILE A 235 -0.52 2.21 -5.89
N ASN A 236 -1.16 2.29 -4.72
CA ASN A 236 -2.11 1.28 -4.30
C ASN A 236 -3.46 1.52 -4.97
N GLN A 237 -3.94 2.76 -4.89
CA GLN A 237 -5.24 3.17 -5.42
C GLN A 237 -5.18 4.58 -5.99
N VAL A 238 -6.06 4.84 -6.95
CA VAL A 238 -6.32 6.17 -7.51
C VAL A 238 -7.79 6.50 -7.28
N PHE A 239 -8.08 7.63 -6.65
CA PHE A 239 -9.43 8.17 -6.55
C PHE A 239 -9.58 9.30 -7.56
N PHE A 240 -10.39 9.06 -8.59
CA PHE A 240 -10.78 10.08 -9.54
C PHE A 240 -12.07 10.74 -9.08
N VAL A 241 -11.99 11.97 -8.59
CA VAL A 241 -13.12 12.65 -7.93
C VAL A 241 -13.92 13.44 -8.96
N VAL A 242 -15.23 13.22 -8.99
CA VAL A 242 -16.16 13.93 -9.86
C VAL A 242 -17.30 14.56 -9.08
N GLY A 243 -17.83 15.68 -9.59
CA GLY A 243 -18.98 16.38 -9.04
C GLY A 243 -20.33 15.69 -9.33
N ARG A 244 -21.41 16.49 -9.32
CA ARG A 244 -22.78 16.00 -9.60
C ARG A 244 -22.97 15.53 -11.04
N ARG A 245 -22.27 16.13 -11.99
CA ARG A 245 -22.31 15.81 -13.41
C ARG A 245 -20.90 15.86 -13.95
N PHE A 246 -20.59 14.95 -14.87
CA PHE A 246 -19.35 14.99 -15.63
C PHE A 246 -19.37 16.24 -16.52
N THR A 247 -18.50 17.20 -16.23
CA THR A 247 -18.31 18.34 -17.12
C THR A 247 -17.45 17.92 -18.32
N LYS A 248 -17.48 18.71 -19.40
CA LYS A 248 -16.60 18.46 -20.55
C LYS A 248 -15.13 18.51 -20.15
N GLU A 249 -14.78 19.39 -19.21
CA GLU A 249 -13.43 19.49 -18.64
C GLU A 249 -13.03 18.23 -17.86
N GLU A 250 -13.93 17.68 -17.04
CA GLU A 250 -13.69 16.42 -16.33
C GLU A 250 -13.52 15.25 -17.31
N ILE A 251 -14.32 15.20 -18.39
CA ILE A 251 -14.18 14.19 -19.47
C ILE A 251 -12.85 14.35 -20.20
N ASP A 252 -12.49 15.58 -20.61
CA ASP A 252 -11.22 15.89 -21.27
C ASP A 252 -10.02 15.52 -20.38
N THR A 253 -10.14 15.76 -19.08
CA THR A 253 -9.15 15.33 -18.08
C THR A 253 -9.06 13.83 -18.05
N PHE A 254 -10.21 13.15 -18.02
CA PHE A 254 -10.27 11.70 -18.00
C PHE A 254 -9.61 11.09 -19.25
N GLU A 255 -9.82 11.66 -20.43
CA GLU A 255 -9.17 11.23 -21.67
C GLU A 255 -7.65 11.47 -21.67
N LEU A 256 -7.18 12.60 -21.12
CA LEU A 256 -5.73 12.82 -20.91
C LEU A 256 -5.13 11.81 -19.94
N LEU A 257 -5.89 11.49 -18.87
CA LEU A 257 -5.52 10.44 -17.93
C LEU A 257 -5.61 9.07 -18.59
N LYS A 258 -6.46 8.87 -19.59
CA LYS A 258 -6.52 7.62 -20.36
C LYS A 258 -5.19 7.28 -21.00
N ILE A 259 -4.51 8.30 -21.50
CA ILE A 259 -3.20 8.16 -22.13
C ILE A 259 -2.09 7.98 -21.07
N VAL A 260 -2.12 8.75 -19.98
CA VAL A 260 -1.00 8.80 -19.01
C VAL A 260 -1.13 7.78 -17.87
N ILE A 261 -2.34 7.61 -17.34
CA ILE A 261 -2.71 6.66 -16.30
C ILE A 261 -3.16 5.34 -16.96
N LEU A 262 -4.06 5.37 -17.96
CA LEU A 262 -4.77 4.17 -18.41
C LEU A 262 -4.10 3.32 -19.51
N GLU A 263 -2.88 3.64 -19.96
CA GLU A 263 -2.04 2.71 -20.75
C GLU A 263 -1.52 1.50 -19.93
N SER A 264 -1.98 1.33 -18.68
CA SER A 264 -1.43 0.36 -17.74
C SER A 264 -2.49 -0.35 -16.90
N ASN A 265 -2.07 -1.39 -16.17
CA ASN A 265 -2.93 -2.06 -15.18
C ASN A 265 -3.44 -1.12 -14.07
N ILE A 266 -2.95 0.12 -13.94
CA ILE A 266 -3.39 1.07 -12.90
C ILE A 266 -4.89 1.42 -13.01
N ILE A 267 -5.51 1.27 -14.18
CA ILE A 267 -6.96 1.48 -14.32
C ILE A 267 -7.77 0.59 -13.38
N LYS A 268 -7.27 -0.64 -13.14
CA LYS A 268 -7.83 -1.60 -12.17
C LYS A 268 -7.61 -1.18 -10.71
N HIS A 269 -6.76 -0.18 -10.48
CA HIS A 269 -6.52 0.46 -9.19
C HIS A 269 -7.26 1.80 -9.06
N THR A 270 -7.94 2.26 -10.11
CA THR A 270 -8.68 3.53 -10.12
C THR A 270 -10.13 3.30 -9.71
N THR A 271 -10.63 4.11 -8.78
CA THR A 271 -12.03 4.15 -8.35
C THR A 271 -12.58 5.56 -8.59
N ILE A 272 -13.77 5.64 -9.19
CA ILE A 272 -14.44 6.93 -9.42
C ILE A 272 -15.21 7.31 -8.15
N ILE A 273 -14.94 8.50 -7.61
CA ILE A 273 -15.60 9.01 -6.41
C ILE A 273 -16.58 10.11 -6.81
N ARG A 274 -17.87 9.79 -6.83
CA ARG A 274 -18.95 10.73 -7.15
C ARG A 274 -19.40 11.44 -5.88
N THR A 275 -19.16 12.75 -5.85
CA THR A 275 -19.41 13.60 -4.68
C THR A 275 -20.71 14.39 -4.82
N ASN A 276 -21.12 15.10 -3.76
CA ASN A 276 -22.35 15.89 -3.71
C ASN A 276 -23.62 15.06 -3.95
N PHE A 277 -23.61 13.79 -3.53
CA PHE A 277 -24.69 12.84 -3.68
C PHE A 277 -25.43 12.61 -2.36
N THR A 278 -26.35 13.51 -2.01
CA THR A 278 -27.01 13.58 -0.69
C THR A 278 -27.69 12.29 -0.22
N ASN A 279 -28.18 11.46 -1.15
CA ASN A 279 -28.88 10.21 -0.85
C ASN A 279 -27.98 8.97 -0.94
N PHE A 280 -26.68 9.12 -0.73
CA PHE A 280 -25.68 8.04 -0.88
C PHE A 280 -25.91 6.81 -0.01
N ARG A 281 -26.61 6.95 1.12
CA ARG A 281 -26.96 5.83 2.00
C ARG A 281 -27.97 4.84 1.39
N TYR A 282 -28.74 5.29 0.40
CA TYR A 282 -29.70 4.44 -0.28
C TYR A 282 -29.05 3.77 -1.48
N SER A 283 -28.67 2.49 -1.33
CA SER A 283 -27.97 1.73 -2.38
C SER A 283 -28.67 1.75 -3.72
N ASP A 284 -30.01 1.79 -3.73
CA ASP A 284 -30.79 1.79 -4.98
C ASP A 284 -30.65 3.11 -5.74
N ARG A 285 -30.48 4.24 -5.03
CA ARG A 285 -30.22 5.54 -5.66
C ARG A 285 -28.87 5.55 -6.38
N ALA A 286 -27.83 4.99 -5.75
CA ALA A 286 -26.51 4.86 -6.36
C ALA A 286 -26.52 3.94 -7.60
N LYS A 287 -27.32 2.86 -7.57
CA LYS A 287 -27.51 1.96 -8.72
C LYS A 287 -28.24 2.64 -9.87
N THR A 288 -29.31 3.37 -9.59
CA THR A 288 -30.06 4.13 -10.61
C THR A 288 -29.18 5.18 -11.24
N ASP A 289 -28.48 5.99 -10.44
CA ASP A 289 -27.55 7.01 -10.93
C ASP A 289 -26.43 6.41 -11.78
N ARG A 290 -25.86 5.27 -11.36
CA ARG A 290 -24.89 4.53 -12.18
C ARG A 290 -25.49 4.12 -13.53
N GLN A 291 -26.69 3.57 -13.55
CA GLN A 291 -27.35 3.12 -14.78
C GLN A 291 -27.61 4.28 -15.73
N GLU A 292 -28.10 5.42 -15.22
CA GLU A 292 -28.33 6.64 -16.00
C GLU A 292 -27.02 7.11 -16.67
N ILE A 293 -25.90 7.16 -15.94
CA ILE A 293 -24.60 7.55 -16.54
C ILE A 293 -24.18 6.60 -17.67
N LEU A 294 -24.39 5.29 -17.49
CA LEU A 294 -24.02 4.29 -18.50
C LEU A 294 -24.87 4.40 -19.77
N GLU A 295 -26.12 4.85 -19.65
CA GLU A 295 -27.04 5.03 -20.77
C GLU A 295 -26.82 6.36 -21.50
N GLU A 296 -26.48 7.42 -20.77
CA GLU A 296 -26.32 8.77 -21.32
C GLU A 296 -25.03 8.94 -22.14
N ASN A 297 -23.94 8.25 -21.78
CA ASN A 297 -22.63 8.50 -22.39
C ASN A 297 -21.79 7.21 -22.50
N LYS A 298 -21.59 6.75 -23.74
CA LYS A 298 -20.82 5.52 -24.05
C LYS A 298 -19.36 5.60 -23.64
N ASP A 299 -18.73 6.76 -23.76
CA ASP A 299 -17.32 6.95 -23.41
C ASP A 299 -17.14 6.88 -21.89
N LEU A 300 -18.04 7.52 -21.14
CA LEU A 300 -18.10 7.39 -19.68
C LEU A 300 -18.43 5.97 -19.23
N ALA A 301 -19.28 5.26 -19.99
CA ALA A 301 -19.61 3.87 -19.70
C ALA A 301 -18.40 2.95 -19.84
N GLU A 302 -17.63 3.09 -20.93
CA GLU A 302 -16.37 2.35 -21.12
C GLU A 302 -15.42 2.61 -19.95
N ILE A 303 -15.27 3.88 -19.58
CA ILE A 303 -14.44 4.34 -18.47
C ILE A 303 -14.87 3.68 -17.14
N ILE A 304 -16.13 3.84 -16.73
CA ILE A 304 -16.62 3.34 -15.44
C ILE A 304 -16.47 1.82 -15.35
N ASN A 305 -16.72 1.12 -16.46
CA ASN A 305 -16.63 -0.35 -16.51
C ASN A 305 -15.18 -0.85 -16.52
N SER A 306 -14.23 -0.01 -16.90
CA SER A 306 -12.81 -0.35 -16.90
C SER A 306 -12.12 -0.10 -15.54
N CYS A 307 -12.65 0.84 -14.76
CA CYS A 307 -12.21 1.14 -13.40
C CYS A 307 -12.67 0.08 -12.37
N ASN A 308 -12.13 0.16 -11.15
CA ASN A 308 -12.54 -0.63 -9.99
C ASN A 308 -13.91 -0.20 -9.41
N GLY A 309 -14.78 0.35 -10.25
CA GLY A 309 -16.12 0.81 -9.88
C GLY A 309 -16.25 2.30 -9.55
N ILE A 310 -17.44 2.65 -9.08
CA ILE A 310 -17.87 3.99 -8.70
C ILE A 310 -18.43 3.97 -7.28
N ILE A 311 -18.03 4.94 -6.47
CA ILE A 311 -18.50 5.12 -5.09
C ILE A 311 -19.18 6.49 -4.99
N HIS A 312 -20.40 6.49 -4.45
CA HIS A 312 -21.18 7.69 -4.19
C HIS A 312 -21.01 8.11 -2.74
N ILE A 313 -20.67 9.38 -2.53
CA ILE A 313 -20.52 9.97 -1.21
C ILE A 313 -21.07 11.40 -1.18
N ASP A 314 -21.26 11.92 0.03
CA ASP A 314 -21.50 13.34 0.23
C ASP A 314 -20.51 13.96 1.22
N ALA A 315 -20.14 15.21 0.96
CA ALA A 315 -19.23 15.99 1.81
C ALA A 315 -19.78 17.41 1.99
N PRO A 316 -21.01 17.56 2.54
CA PRO A 316 -21.70 18.85 2.63
C PRO A 316 -20.93 19.88 3.48
N PRO A 317 -21.12 21.19 3.30
CA PRO A 317 -20.35 22.22 4.00
C PRO A 317 -20.56 22.18 5.52
N ILE A 318 -19.52 22.46 6.30
CA ILE A 318 -19.61 22.55 7.79
C ILE A 318 -19.79 23.99 8.29
N ASN A 319 -19.62 24.99 7.44
CA ASN A 319 -19.95 26.37 7.79
C ASN A 319 -21.42 26.60 7.42
N VAL A 320 -22.31 26.44 8.39
CA VAL A 320 -23.77 26.49 8.21
C VAL A 320 -24.41 27.32 9.31
N ASP A 321 -25.61 27.82 9.02
CA ASP A 321 -26.42 28.74 9.83
C ASP A 321 -27.19 28.07 10.98
N SER A 322 -27.13 26.75 11.11
CA SER A 322 -27.93 25.97 12.06
C SER A 322 -27.13 24.80 12.66
N GLU A 323 -27.27 24.60 13.98
CA GLU A 323 -26.65 23.48 14.70
C GLU A 323 -27.14 22.12 14.20
N ASP A 324 -28.44 21.99 13.88
CA ASP A 324 -29.00 20.75 13.35
C ASP A 324 -28.39 20.41 11.99
N ARG A 325 -28.25 21.42 11.11
CA ARG A 325 -27.57 21.25 9.81
C ARG A 325 -26.11 20.87 10.01
N LEU A 326 -25.43 21.50 10.97
CA LEU A 326 -24.02 21.18 11.28
C LEU A 326 -23.87 19.73 11.74
N ARG A 327 -24.77 19.26 12.60
CA ARG A 327 -24.77 17.89 13.11
C ARG A 327 -24.96 16.89 11.98
N LEU A 328 -26.00 17.08 11.16
CA LEU A 328 -26.28 16.20 10.02
C LEU A 328 -25.12 16.18 9.01
N ASN A 329 -24.55 17.35 8.68
CA ASN A 329 -23.44 17.42 7.73
C ASN A 329 -22.16 16.73 8.26
N LYS A 330 -21.92 16.77 9.59
CA LYS A 330 -20.83 16.02 10.22
C LYS A 330 -21.07 14.51 10.16
N GLU A 331 -22.30 14.07 10.38
CA GLU A 331 -22.70 12.67 10.27
C GLU A 331 -22.52 12.15 8.83
N ASP A 332 -22.94 12.93 7.82
CA ASP A 332 -22.75 12.61 6.40
C ASP A 332 -21.27 12.48 6.02
N ARG A 333 -20.44 13.45 6.42
CA ARG A 333 -18.98 13.39 6.18
C ARG A 333 -18.33 12.18 6.85
N LYS A 334 -18.75 11.83 8.07
CA LYS A 334 -18.22 10.68 8.80
C LYS A 334 -18.56 9.38 8.09
N GLU A 335 -19.81 9.23 7.65
CA GLU A 335 -20.25 8.02 6.94
C GLU A 335 -19.57 7.88 5.57
N SER A 336 -19.49 8.96 4.80
CA SER A 336 -18.70 9.00 3.56
C SER A 336 -17.24 8.60 3.77
N ARG A 337 -16.61 9.08 4.85
CA ARG A 337 -15.24 8.69 5.20
C ARG A 337 -15.15 7.20 5.50
N ASN A 338 -16.09 6.63 6.25
CA ASN A 338 -16.10 5.19 6.54
C ASN A 338 -16.23 4.35 5.27
N ILE A 339 -17.09 4.76 4.33
CA ILE A 339 -17.23 4.08 3.02
C ILE A 339 -15.88 4.05 2.28
N LEU A 340 -15.19 5.20 2.21
CA LEU A 340 -13.88 5.28 1.56
C LEU A 340 -12.81 4.46 2.27
N LEU A 341 -12.79 4.48 3.61
CA LEU A 341 -11.86 3.71 4.43
C LEU A 341 -12.06 2.20 4.24
N ASN A 342 -13.30 1.72 4.28
CA ASN A 342 -13.61 0.31 4.03
C ASN A 342 -13.21 -0.11 2.61
N HIS A 343 -13.43 0.76 1.62
CA HIS A 343 -13.00 0.49 0.24
C HIS A 343 -11.48 0.35 0.14
N ILE A 344 -10.71 1.30 0.70
CA ILE A 344 -9.25 1.24 0.60
C ILE A 344 -8.65 0.04 1.34
N GLU A 345 -9.36 -0.53 2.31
CA GLU A 345 -8.93 -1.72 3.04
C GLU A 345 -9.16 -3.02 2.30
N SER A 346 -10.32 -3.13 1.66
CA SER A 346 -10.72 -4.30 0.87
C SER A 346 -9.87 -4.49 -0.40
N PHE A 347 -9.18 -3.43 -0.83
CA PHE A 347 -8.38 -3.44 -2.04
C PHE A 347 -6.95 -3.93 -1.77
N HIS A 348 -6.58 -5.04 -2.42
CA HIS A 348 -5.27 -5.66 -2.30
C HIS A 348 -4.50 -5.59 -3.62
N GLY A 349 -3.99 -4.40 -3.94
CA GLY A 349 -3.15 -4.18 -5.12
C GLY A 349 -2.07 -3.13 -4.84
N ASN A 350 -0.90 -3.32 -5.45
CA ASN A 350 0.13 -2.30 -5.52
C ASN A 350 0.65 -2.22 -6.95
N TYR A 351 0.21 -1.18 -7.67
CA TYR A 351 0.69 -0.89 -8.99
C TYR A 351 2.04 -0.19 -8.88
N LYS A 352 3.11 -0.93 -9.15
CA LYS A 352 4.39 -0.31 -9.46
C LYS A 352 4.39 0.02 -10.93
N PRO A 353 4.47 1.31 -11.32
CA PRO A 353 4.62 1.66 -12.72
C PRO A 353 5.93 1.05 -13.23
N TYR A 354 5.87 -0.07 -13.96
CA TYR A 354 7.02 -0.63 -14.66
C TYR A 354 6.93 -0.14 -16.09
N ILE A 355 7.73 0.87 -16.46
CA ILE A 355 7.45 1.61 -17.66
C ILE A 355 8.70 1.95 -18.47
N LYS A 356 8.92 1.19 -19.54
CA LYS A 356 9.89 1.54 -20.59
C LYS A 356 9.56 2.89 -21.28
N THR A 357 8.28 3.23 -21.41
CA THR A 357 7.79 4.51 -21.97
C THR A 357 7.97 5.69 -21.02
N TRP A 358 7.82 5.50 -19.71
CA TRP A 358 8.05 6.59 -18.77
C TRP A 358 9.53 6.82 -18.54
N ASP A 359 10.47 5.90 -18.72
CA ASP A 359 11.90 6.20 -18.49
C ASP A 359 12.39 7.45 -19.24
N GLN A 360 11.88 7.71 -20.46
CA GLN A 360 12.21 8.91 -21.24
C GLN A 360 11.53 10.18 -20.69
N LEU A 361 10.25 10.09 -20.33
CA LEU A 361 9.47 11.18 -19.73
C LEU A 361 9.95 11.49 -18.30
N TYR A 362 10.25 10.45 -17.53
CA TYR A 362 10.72 10.42 -16.17
C TYR A 362 12.12 11.00 -16.04
N VAL A 363 13.06 10.72 -16.96
CA VAL A 363 14.37 11.39 -16.96
C VAL A 363 14.22 12.90 -17.18
N LYS A 364 13.34 13.31 -18.11
CA LYS A 364 13.06 14.74 -18.38
C LYS A 364 12.35 15.42 -17.19
N ILE A 365 11.31 14.78 -16.64
CA ILE A 365 10.53 15.27 -15.50
C ILE A 365 11.34 15.25 -14.20
N ARG A 366 12.21 14.25 -13.97
CA ARG A 366 13.06 14.15 -12.78
C ARG A 366 13.96 15.38 -12.63
N ASN A 367 14.62 15.79 -13.71
CA ASN A 367 15.51 16.95 -13.69
C ASN A 367 14.74 18.23 -13.40
N TYR A 368 13.57 18.38 -14.02
CA TYR A 368 12.64 19.46 -13.74
C TYR A 368 12.20 19.49 -12.27
N ILE A 369 11.73 18.35 -11.74
CA ILE A 369 11.26 18.23 -10.35
C ILE A 369 12.38 18.62 -9.40
N LYS A 370 13.60 18.14 -9.62
CA LYS A 370 14.76 18.49 -8.80
C LYS A 370 15.02 19.99 -8.81
N MET A 371 15.10 20.60 -9.99
CA MET A 371 15.33 22.04 -10.13
C MET A 371 14.21 22.87 -9.52
N LYS A 372 12.96 22.43 -9.65
CA LYS A 372 11.80 23.10 -9.05
C LYS A 372 11.82 23.04 -7.53
N TYR A 373 12.12 21.89 -6.95
CA TYR A 373 12.28 21.76 -5.49
C TYR A 373 13.37 22.70 -4.96
N GLU A 374 14.53 22.77 -5.64
CA GLU A 374 15.60 23.70 -5.28
C GLU A 374 15.13 25.16 -5.33
N LEU A 375 14.35 25.54 -6.35
CA LEU A 375 13.78 26.89 -6.48
C LEU A 375 12.70 27.18 -5.43
N GLU A 376 11.85 26.22 -5.10
CA GLU A 376 10.79 26.34 -4.08
C GLU A 376 11.38 26.45 -2.67
N GLU A 377 12.50 25.76 -2.39
CA GLU A 377 13.24 25.90 -1.14
C GLU A 377 13.86 27.30 -1.00
N ILE A 378 14.41 27.86 -2.08
CA ILE A 378 14.89 29.25 -2.09
C ILE A 378 13.72 30.22 -1.92
N LEU A 379 12.56 29.93 -2.53
CA LEU A 379 11.36 30.75 -2.42
C LEU A 379 10.83 30.83 -0.98
N GLN A 380 10.80 29.70 -0.25
CA GLN A 380 10.37 29.65 1.15
C GLN A 380 11.28 30.45 2.10
N ASN A 381 12.55 30.62 1.73
CA ASN A 381 13.56 31.31 2.54
C ASN A 381 13.82 32.76 2.09
N SER A 382 13.19 33.25 1.02
CA SER A 382 13.38 34.61 0.51
C SER A 382 12.35 35.59 1.10
N ASN A 383 12.83 36.75 1.55
CA ASN A 383 12.01 37.84 2.08
C ASN A 383 11.85 39.02 1.09
N SER A 384 12.44 38.93 -0.09
CA SER A 384 12.44 40.00 -1.09
C SER A 384 11.36 39.76 -2.15
N SER A 385 10.39 40.68 -2.25
CA SER A 385 9.30 40.57 -3.24
C SER A 385 9.81 40.48 -4.69
N ALA A 386 10.91 41.16 -5.01
CA ALA A 386 11.55 41.12 -6.32
C ALA A 386 12.24 39.77 -6.61
N GLU A 387 12.82 39.14 -5.59
CA GLU A 387 13.40 37.79 -5.72
C GLU A 387 12.31 36.73 -5.84
N ILE A 388 11.25 36.81 -5.03
CA ILE A 388 10.06 35.96 -5.09
C ILE A 388 9.47 35.99 -6.50
N SER A 389 9.29 37.18 -7.10
CA SER A 389 8.77 37.31 -8.47
C SER A 389 9.70 36.66 -9.50
N LYS A 390 11.01 36.89 -9.42
CA LYS A 390 11.99 36.27 -10.34
C LYS A 390 12.02 34.75 -10.23
N ILE A 391 11.86 34.20 -9.03
CA ILE A 391 11.83 32.75 -8.81
C ILE A 391 10.54 32.15 -9.38
N LYS A 392 9.39 32.80 -9.19
CA LYS A 392 8.11 32.38 -9.80
C LYS A 392 8.20 32.35 -11.33
N ASP A 393 8.73 33.40 -11.95
CA ASP A 393 8.95 33.44 -13.42
C ASP A 393 9.89 32.33 -13.90
N LYS A 394 10.93 32.00 -13.11
CA LYS A 394 11.83 30.89 -13.44
C LYS A 394 11.10 29.55 -13.39
N ILE A 395 10.26 29.31 -12.38
CA ILE A 395 9.46 28.09 -12.25
C ILE A 395 8.48 27.98 -13.43
N GLU A 396 7.80 29.07 -13.78
CA GLU A 396 6.85 29.09 -14.91
C GLU A 396 7.56 28.79 -16.25
N LYS A 397 8.71 29.43 -16.52
CA LYS A 397 9.52 29.12 -17.72
C LYS A 397 10.01 27.68 -17.74
N LEU A 398 10.36 27.12 -16.57
CA LEU A 398 10.78 25.73 -16.42
C LEU A 398 9.61 24.78 -16.74
N GLU A 399 8.40 25.09 -16.26
CA GLU A 399 7.16 24.37 -16.56
C GLU A 399 6.84 24.38 -18.06
N GLU A 400 6.89 25.55 -18.70
CA GLU A 400 6.68 25.66 -20.14
C GLU A 400 7.71 24.88 -20.96
N LYS A 401 8.99 24.95 -20.55
CA LYS A 401 10.08 24.24 -21.22
C LYS A 401 9.86 22.73 -21.19
N VAL A 402 9.51 22.19 -20.02
CA VAL A 402 9.22 20.76 -19.88
C VAL A 402 7.98 20.37 -20.67
N ALA A 403 6.92 21.18 -20.63
CA ALA A 403 5.71 20.96 -21.40
C ALA A 403 5.93 20.98 -22.94
N LYS A 404 7.02 21.60 -23.42
CA LYS A 404 7.48 21.58 -24.81
C LYS A 404 8.43 20.40 -25.09
N GLU A 405 9.42 20.15 -24.24
CA GLU A 405 10.45 19.11 -24.42
C GLU A 405 9.94 17.68 -24.22
N THR A 406 8.87 17.52 -23.45
CA THR A 406 8.26 16.20 -23.20
C THR A 406 7.45 15.69 -24.38
N ASP A 407 7.25 16.50 -25.44
CA ASP A 407 6.41 16.15 -26.58
C ASP A 407 5.12 15.46 -26.11
N LEU A 408 4.45 16.06 -25.11
CA LEU A 408 3.02 15.88 -24.88
C LEU A 408 2.27 16.49 -26.08
N GLN A 409 2.58 16.02 -27.28
CA GLN A 409 1.70 16.05 -28.42
C GLN A 409 0.49 15.24 -27.98
N CYS A 410 -0.63 15.92 -27.78
CA CYS A 410 -1.95 15.29 -27.91
C CYS A 410 -2.24 14.96 -29.40
N ASP A 411 -1.20 14.69 -30.19
CA ASP A 411 -1.21 14.19 -31.57
C ASP A 411 -0.62 12.77 -31.58
N VAL A 412 -0.87 11.98 -30.53
CA VAL A 412 -0.54 10.56 -30.54
C VAL A 412 -1.45 9.90 -31.56
N GLU A 413 -0.90 9.55 -32.72
CA GLU A 413 -1.46 8.50 -33.57
C GLU A 413 -1.86 7.34 -32.68
N ILE A 414 -3.16 7.09 -32.60
CA ILE A 414 -3.77 5.95 -31.90
C ILE A 414 -2.87 4.73 -32.14
N PRO A 415 -2.27 4.13 -31.08
CA PRO A 415 -1.47 2.94 -31.24
C PRO A 415 -2.29 1.91 -32.02
N LEU A 416 -1.72 1.42 -33.11
CA LEU A 416 -2.35 0.66 -34.19
C LEU A 416 -3.06 -0.66 -33.78
N PHE A 417 -3.25 -0.91 -32.49
CA PHE A 417 -3.89 -2.09 -31.92
C PHE A 417 -5.42 -1.98 -31.74
N ALA A 418 -6.03 -0.83 -32.01
CA ALA A 418 -7.49 -0.67 -32.07
C ALA A 418 -8.06 -0.84 -33.51
N LYS A 419 -7.53 -1.77 -34.32
CA LYS A 419 -8.27 -2.31 -35.48
C LYS A 419 -9.16 -3.47 -35.04
N ILE A 420 -10.14 -3.21 -34.18
CA ILE A 420 -11.37 -3.99 -34.22
C ILE A 420 -12.16 -3.48 -35.43
N LYS A 421 -12.29 -4.32 -36.45
CA LYS A 421 -13.04 -4.05 -37.69
C LYS A 421 -14.47 -3.60 -37.37
N LEU A 422 -14.73 -2.30 -37.34
CA LEU A 422 -16.07 -1.77 -37.61
C LEU A 422 -16.24 -1.72 -39.13
N HIS A 423 -16.82 -2.79 -39.67
CA HIS A 423 -17.22 -2.90 -41.06
C HIS A 423 -18.48 -2.04 -41.27
N PHE A 424 -18.32 -0.75 -41.56
CA PHE A 424 -19.40 0.00 -42.20
C PHE A 424 -19.40 -0.33 -43.69
N LYS A 425 -20.23 -1.29 -44.08
CA LYS A 425 -20.73 -1.33 -45.46
C LYS A 425 -21.68 -0.14 -45.60
N SER A 426 -21.22 0.92 -46.26
CA SER A 426 -22.14 1.74 -47.04
C SER A 426 -22.53 0.92 -48.27
N LYS A 427 -23.83 0.75 -48.48
CA LYS A 427 -24.37 0.55 -49.82
C LYS A 427 -25.50 1.56 -50.00
N ASN A 428 -25.25 2.40 -51.00
CA ASN A 428 -26.11 3.28 -51.77
C ASN A 428 -27.61 3.07 -51.63
#